data_AF-A0A1G2CXK4-F1
#
_entry.id   AF-A0A1G2CXK4-F1
#
_cell.length_a   1.000
_cell.length_b   1.000
_cell.length_c   1.000
_cell.angle_alpha   90.00
_cell.angle_beta   90.00
_cell.angle_gamma   90.00
#
_symmetry.space_group_name_H-M   'P 1'
#
loop_
_entity.id
_entity.type
_entity.pdbx_description
1 polymer ?
#
loop_
_entity_poly.entity_id
_entity_poly.type
_entity_poly.pdbx_seq_one_letter_code
_entity_poly.pdbx_strand_id
1 'polypeptide(L)'
;MRGKFYTTSEHAWDAMLQAIIGAKESIYLEMYVFDGDTTGYDFLSELEVKARAGIRVVVILDAFGSFGLANEAIERLKSAGAEVRLFSYWLRRTHRKMLIIDEWSVFLGGVNISGQFARWKDLQVRVSGRVAKIAVRSFARVYRECGGKNPALIFANEPKLWSRARTWFIENGVQKKFRGLRAHYEEHIDGAQHSIVLVTPYLIPHPWMVAHLHRVVMRGVVVTIIIPKTTDHAYLDRINYYYASRFEKIGVHCLLGVGMNHAKVMLVDDRIGTMGSQNLDTLSFDWNVESGIFFDNKHMVAELRKIIALWMNEALPFPAQTYIPRWYDILFAFLLRLFQRTP
;
A
#
# COMPACT_ATOMS: atom_id res chain seq x y z
N MET A 1 -17.90 -4.85 9.93
CA MET A 1 -16.45 -5.06 10.09
C MET A 1 -15.93 -3.94 10.98
N ARG A 2 -15.07 -4.22 11.96
CA ARG A 2 -14.35 -3.19 12.71
C ARG A 2 -12.90 -3.23 12.22
N GLY A 3 -12.42 -2.16 11.64
CA GLY A 3 -11.01 -1.96 11.30
C GLY A 3 -10.39 -0.96 12.26
N LYS A 4 -9.13 -1.17 12.64
CA LYS A 4 -8.34 -0.19 13.41
C LYS A 4 -7.24 0.36 12.52
N PHE A 5 -7.22 1.67 12.33
CA PHE A 5 -6.18 2.38 11.57
C PHE A 5 -5.01 2.76 12.48
N TYR A 6 -3.82 2.79 11.90
CA TYR A 6 -2.57 3.25 12.49
C TYR A 6 -1.96 4.25 11.51
N THR A 7 -1.69 5.47 11.97
CA THR A 7 -1.37 6.63 11.11
C THR A 7 0.12 6.98 11.06
N THR A 8 0.96 6.17 11.70
CA THR A 8 2.43 6.26 11.67
C THR A 8 3.03 4.86 11.62
N SER A 9 4.25 4.74 11.10
CA SER A 9 4.97 3.46 11.03
C SER A 9 5.16 2.85 12.43
N GLU A 10 5.62 3.62 13.41
CA GLU A 10 5.81 3.17 14.80
C GLU A 10 4.54 2.58 15.42
N HIS A 11 3.40 3.28 15.36
CA HIS A 11 2.15 2.75 15.91
C HIS A 11 1.65 1.50 15.17
N ALA A 12 1.92 1.40 13.87
CA ALA A 12 1.62 0.20 13.10
C ALA A 12 2.53 -0.95 13.53
N TRP A 13 3.83 -0.69 13.71
CA TRP A 13 4.81 -1.67 14.14
C TRP A 13 4.53 -2.19 15.55
N ASP A 14 4.17 -1.32 16.50
CA ASP A 14 3.73 -1.70 17.85
C ASP A 14 2.61 -2.74 17.78
N ALA A 15 1.59 -2.45 16.98
CA ALA A 15 0.44 -3.32 16.85
C ALA A 15 0.75 -4.62 16.10
N MET A 16 1.63 -4.56 15.08
CA MET A 16 2.09 -5.73 14.34
C MET A 16 2.91 -6.66 15.24
N LEU A 17 3.87 -6.13 16.00
CA LEU A 17 4.66 -6.89 16.97
C LEU A 17 3.78 -7.51 18.05
N GLN A 18 2.87 -6.74 18.65
CA GLN A 18 1.91 -7.27 19.62
C GLN A 18 1.09 -8.42 19.05
N ALA A 19 0.69 -8.34 17.77
CA ALA A 19 -0.05 -9.40 17.11
C ALA A 19 0.82 -10.62 16.81
N ILE A 20 2.10 -10.44 16.44
CA ILE A 20 3.09 -11.52 16.29
C ILE A 20 3.28 -12.24 17.63
N ILE A 21 3.55 -11.48 18.71
CA ILE A 21 3.71 -12.00 20.08
C ILE A 21 2.44 -12.75 20.54
N GLY A 22 1.26 -12.29 20.14
CA GLY A 22 -0.02 -12.91 20.47
C GLY A 22 -0.43 -14.11 19.61
N ALA A 23 0.27 -14.37 18.49
CA ALA A 23 -0.11 -15.40 17.51
C ALA A 23 -0.05 -16.81 18.11
N LYS A 24 -1.03 -17.65 17.74
CA LYS A 24 -1.24 -18.99 18.29
C LYS A 24 -1.18 -20.13 17.28
N GLU A 25 -1.39 -19.84 16.00
CA GLU A 25 -1.49 -20.85 14.94
C GLU A 25 -0.56 -20.53 13.77
N SER A 26 -0.58 -19.29 13.29
CA SER A 26 0.16 -18.93 12.07
C SER A 26 0.50 -17.45 11.97
N ILE A 27 1.62 -17.17 11.32
CA ILE A 27 2.07 -15.84 10.96
C ILE A 27 2.48 -15.87 9.48
N TYR A 28 1.82 -15.07 8.65
CA TYR A 28 2.19 -14.89 7.24
C TYR A 28 2.56 -13.43 7.01
N LEU A 29 3.82 -13.18 6.69
CA LEU A 29 4.36 -11.85 6.43
C LEU A 29 4.76 -11.74 4.96
N GLU A 30 4.23 -10.74 4.27
CA GLU A 30 4.68 -10.33 2.94
C GLU A 30 5.09 -8.87 2.98
N MET A 31 6.33 -8.58 2.61
CA MET A 31 6.90 -7.25 2.77
C MET A 31 7.77 -6.83 1.59
N TYR A 32 7.57 -5.60 1.12
CA TYR A 32 8.42 -4.98 0.11
C TYR A 32 9.81 -4.64 0.68
N VAL A 33 9.88 -3.79 1.69
CA VAL A 33 11.14 -3.48 2.39
C VAL A 33 11.12 -4.09 3.80
N PHE A 34 12.03 -5.04 4.00
CA PHE A 34 12.40 -5.58 5.30
C PHE A 34 13.92 -5.79 5.33
N ASP A 35 14.65 -4.89 5.99
CA ASP A 35 16.13 -4.89 5.99
C ASP A 35 16.75 -5.33 7.33
N GLY A 36 15.93 -5.61 8.33
CA GLY A 36 16.37 -6.07 9.65
C GLY A 36 16.82 -4.94 10.59
N ASP A 37 16.98 -3.71 10.12
CA ASP A 37 17.15 -2.55 10.98
C ASP A 37 15.76 -1.98 11.31
N THR A 38 15.37 -2.06 12.56
CA THR A 38 14.00 -1.70 12.97
C THR A 38 13.96 -0.74 14.15
N THR A 39 15.07 -0.03 14.44
CA THR A 39 15.13 1.03 15.48
C THR A 39 14.38 0.66 16.78
N GLY A 40 14.70 -0.48 17.38
CA GLY A 40 14.08 -0.96 18.62
C GLY A 40 12.85 -1.86 18.47
N TYR A 41 12.42 -2.17 17.24
CA TYR A 41 11.28 -3.06 16.95
C TYR A 41 11.74 -4.41 16.39
N ASP A 42 12.19 -5.36 17.22
CA ASP A 42 12.83 -6.59 16.74
C ASP A 42 11.87 -7.64 16.14
N PHE A 43 11.38 -7.38 14.92
CA PHE A 43 10.53 -8.29 14.16
C PHE A 43 11.20 -9.63 13.87
N LEU A 44 12.52 -9.63 13.64
CA LEU A 44 13.26 -10.86 13.30
C LEU A 44 13.23 -11.83 14.48
N SER A 45 13.65 -11.37 15.66
CA SER A 45 13.69 -12.22 16.85
C SER A 45 12.31 -12.73 17.24
N GLU A 46 11.26 -11.90 17.15
CA GLU A 46 9.91 -12.34 17.48
C GLU A 46 9.38 -13.41 16.50
N LEU A 47 9.67 -13.27 15.21
CA LEU A 47 9.35 -14.31 14.23
C LEU A 47 10.14 -15.61 14.49
N GLU A 48 11.42 -15.51 14.85
CA GLU A 48 12.24 -16.66 15.23
C GLU A 48 11.69 -17.36 16.49
N VAL A 49 11.34 -16.61 17.54
CA VAL A 49 10.73 -17.13 18.77
C VAL A 49 9.45 -17.89 18.44
N LYS A 50 8.58 -17.32 17.60
CA LYS A 50 7.33 -17.95 17.21
C LYS A 50 7.54 -19.23 16.39
N ALA A 51 8.47 -19.20 15.45
CA ALA A 51 8.82 -20.39 14.67
C ALA A 51 9.35 -21.52 15.56
N ARG A 52 10.25 -21.22 16.51
CA ARG A 52 10.76 -22.21 17.49
C ARG A 52 9.68 -22.76 18.41
N ALA A 53 8.67 -21.95 18.72
CA ALA A 53 7.50 -22.37 19.48
C ALA A 53 6.51 -23.25 18.67
N GLY A 54 6.82 -23.59 17.43
CA GLY A 54 5.98 -24.44 16.56
C GLY A 54 4.85 -23.68 15.86
N ILE A 55 4.81 -22.35 15.96
CA ILE A 55 3.87 -21.53 15.18
C ILE A 55 4.29 -21.56 13.71
N ARG A 56 3.32 -21.69 12.80
CA ARG A 56 3.62 -21.69 11.38
C ARG A 56 3.99 -20.29 10.92
N VAL A 57 5.28 -20.04 10.68
CA VAL A 57 5.77 -18.75 10.18
C VAL A 57 6.16 -18.87 8.72
N VAL A 58 5.54 -18.06 7.85
CA VAL A 58 5.91 -17.93 6.44
C VAL A 58 6.19 -16.47 6.12
N VAL A 59 7.37 -16.20 5.58
CA VAL A 59 7.83 -14.85 5.21
C VAL A 59 8.12 -14.81 3.72
N ILE A 60 7.51 -13.86 3.02
CA ILE A 60 7.79 -13.52 1.62
C ILE A 60 8.38 -12.12 1.59
N LEU A 61 9.59 -11.99 1.08
CA LEU A 61 10.27 -10.71 0.94
C LEU A 61 10.47 -10.36 -0.53
N ASP A 62 10.28 -9.11 -0.90
CA ASP A 62 10.72 -8.64 -2.21
C ASP A 62 12.26 -8.68 -2.30
N ALA A 63 12.78 -9.35 -3.31
CA ALA A 63 14.23 -9.56 -3.44
C ALA A 63 15.02 -8.24 -3.64
N PHE A 64 14.38 -7.19 -4.17
CA PHE A 64 15.03 -5.90 -4.38
C PHE A 64 14.83 -4.98 -3.19
N GLY A 65 13.58 -4.83 -2.73
CA GLY A 65 13.26 -3.98 -1.58
C GLY A 65 13.91 -4.47 -0.28
N SER A 66 14.14 -5.78 -0.15
CA SER A 66 14.77 -6.39 1.02
C SER A 66 16.20 -6.85 0.76
N PHE A 67 16.87 -6.32 -0.27
CA PHE A 67 18.27 -6.66 -0.57
C PHE A 67 19.24 -6.33 0.57
N GLY A 68 18.90 -5.34 1.41
CA GLY A 68 19.70 -4.97 2.59
C GLY A 68 19.66 -5.98 3.74
N LEU A 69 18.75 -6.97 3.71
CA LEU A 69 18.67 -7.99 4.75
C LEU A 69 19.84 -8.97 4.63
N ALA A 70 20.61 -9.10 5.71
CA ALA A 70 21.74 -10.02 5.77
C ALA A 70 21.29 -11.48 5.54
N ASN A 71 22.07 -12.24 4.75
CA ASN A 71 21.78 -13.65 4.48
C ASN A 71 21.75 -14.46 5.78
N GLU A 72 22.57 -14.10 6.75
CA GLU A 72 22.61 -14.69 8.08
C GLU A 72 21.24 -14.57 8.77
N ALA A 73 20.56 -13.43 8.67
CA ALA A 73 19.24 -13.23 9.26
C ALA A 73 18.18 -14.15 8.61
N ILE A 74 18.26 -14.33 7.28
CA ILE A 74 17.40 -15.26 6.55
C ILE A 74 17.64 -16.70 7.02
N GLU A 75 18.90 -17.11 7.16
CA GLU A 75 19.25 -18.45 7.63
C GLU A 75 18.87 -18.69 9.09
N ARG A 76 18.91 -17.66 9.95
CA ARG A 76 18.39 -17.78 11.33
C ARG A 76 16.90 -18.04 11.36
N LEU A 77 16.10 -17.32 10.56
CA LEU A 77 14.65 -17.57 10.44
C LEU A 77 14.36 -19.00 9.97
N LYS A 78 15.06 -19.46 8.93
CA LYS A 78 14.92 -20.84 8.43
C LYS A 78 15.31 -21.87 9.49
N SER A 79 16.42 -21.66 10.18
CA SER A 79 16.90 -22.54 11.27
C SER A 79 15.95 -22.57 12.46
N ALA A 80 15.20 -21.48 12.70
CA ALA A 80 14.14 -21.41 13.70
C ALA A 80 12.86 -22.17 13.27
N GLY A 81 12.77 -22.63 12.02
CA GLY A 81 11.62 -23.36 11.48
C GLY A 81 10.69 -22.52 10.60
N ALA A 82 11.02 -21.25 10.33
CA ALA A 82 10.22 -20.42 9.44
C ALA A 82 10.47 -20.76 7.96
N GLU A 83 9.44 -20.65 7.13
CA GLU A 83 9.61 -20.69 5.68
C GLU A 83 9.88 -19.29 5.14
N VAL A 84 11.05 -19.06 4.56
CA VAL A 84 11.40 -17.78 3.93
C VAL A 84 11.46 -17.93 2.41
N ARG A 85 10.78 -17.05 1.68
CA ARG A 85 10.76 -16.98 0.21
C ARG A 85 11.11 -15.59 -0.26
N LEU A 86 11.85 -15.51 -1.36
CA LEU A 86 12.13 -14.26 -2.06
C LEU A 86 11.24 -14.15 -3.28
N PHE A 87 10.48 -13.07 -3.38
CA PHE A 87 9.79 -12.70 -4.60
C PHE A 87 10.80 -12.01 -5.53
N SER A 88 11.14 -12.68 -6.62
CA SER A 88 11.99 -12.14 -7.68
C SER A 88 11.39 -12.55 -9.02
N TYR A 89 10.81 -11.58 -9.74
CA TYR A 89 10.19 -11.83 -11.04
C TYR A 89 10.57 -10.72 -12.01
N TRP A 90 11.71 -10.85 -12.70
CA TRP A 90 12.23 -9.81 -13.61
C TRP A 90 12.28 -8.42 -12.93
N LEU A 91 11.73 -7.37 -13.54
CA LEU A 91 11.61 -6.03 -12.94
C LEU A 91 10.39 -5.86 -12.03
N ARG A 92 9.55 -6.90 -11.86
CA ARG A 92 8.34 -6.82 -11.02
C ARG A 92 8.69 -6.96 -9.55
N ARG A 93 7.96 -6.21 -8.74
CA ARG A 93 8.08 -6.20 -7.28
C ARG A 93 6.82 -6.71 -6.62
N THR A 94 6.97 -7.42 -5.50
CA THR A 94 5.87 -7.50 -4.53
C THR A 94 5.90 -6.20 -3.74
N HIS A 95 5.09 -5.24 -4.17
CA HIS A 95 5.01 -3.95 -3.49
C HIS A 95 4.05 -4.00 -2.30
N ARG A 96 3.74 -5.20 -1.79
CA ARG A 96 2.76 -5.45 -0.74
C ARG A 96 3.37 -5.32 0.65
N LYS A 97 2.56 -4.88 1.61
CA LYS A 97 2.87 -4.85 3.04
C LYS A 97 1.71 -5.48 3.78
N MET A 98 1.82 -6.77 4.05
CA MET A 98 0.75 -7.58 4.59
C MET A 98 1.28 -8.46 5.73
N LEU A 99 0.57 -8.43 6.86
CA LEU A 99 0.80 -9.36 7.97
C LEU A 99 -0.52 -10.03 8.32
N ILE A 100 -0.59 -11.35 8.17
CA ILE A 100 -1.76 -12.16 8.54
C ILE A 100 -1.40 -12.93 9.82
N ILE A 101 -2.27 -12.85 10.82
CA ILE A 101 -2.15 -13.55 12.09
C ILE A 101 -3.32 -14.51 12.26
N ASP A 102 -3.00 -15.77 12.53
CA ASP A 102 -3.91 -16.87 12.83
C ASP A 102 -5.04 -17.02 11.78
N GLU A 103 -4.75 -16.62 10.53
CA GLU A 103 -5.69 -16.58 9.42
C GLU A 103 -7.02 -15.86 9.72
N TRP A 104 -7.02 -15.00 10.75
CA TRP A 104 -8.20 -14.35 11.30
C TRP A 104 -8.08 -12.84 11.29
N SER A 105 -6.88 -12.31 11.45
CA SER A 105 -6.61 -10.88 11.34
C SER A 105 -5.54 -10.60 10.30
N VAL A 106 -5.68 -9.47 9.60
CA VAL A 106 -4.72 -9.03 8.60
C VAL A 106 -4.47 -7.54 8.77
N PHE A 107 -3.19 -7.17 8.69
CA PHE A 107 -2.71 -5.80 8.55
C PHE A 107 -2.41 -5.55 7.07
N LEU A 108 -2.92 -4.43 6.54
CA LEU A 108 -2.75 -4.00 5.15
C LEU A 108 -2.51 -2.50 5.08
N GLY A 109 -1.70 -2.05 4.12
CA GLY A 109 -1.45 -0.62 3.92
C GLY A 109 -0.08 -0.34 3.31
N GLY A 110 0.49 0.81 3.68
CA GLY A 110 1.74 1.33 3.11
C GLY A 110 3.01 1.03 3.92
N VAL A 111 2.88 0.61 5.18
CA VAL A 111 3.98 0.57 6.16
C VAL A 111 4.98 -0.54 5.86
N ASN A 112 6.18 -0.15 5.46
CA ASN A 112 7.37 -1.01 5.38
C ASN A 112 7.98 -1.24 6.78
N ILE A 113 8.90 -2.19 6.90
CA ILE A 113 9.62 -2.49 8.15
C ILE A 113 11.12 -2.20 7.94
N SER A 114 11.54 -0.98 8.28
CA SER A 114 12.93 -0.54 8.23
C SER A 114 13.07 0.77 9.01
N GLY A 115 14.17 0.96 9.72
CA GLY A 115 14.43 2.12 10.59
C GLY A 115 14.32 3.46 9.87
N GLN A 116 14.60 3.48 8.57
CA GLN A 116 14.46 4.67 7.73
C GLN A 116 13.02 5.21 7.65
N PHE A 117 12.02 4.36 7.92
CA PHE A 117 10.59 4.69 7.84
C PHE A 117 9.93 4.95 9.20
N ALA A 118 10.66 4.84 10.31
CA ALA A 118 10.09 4.86 11.67
C ALA A 118 9.20 6.08 11.92
N ARG A 119 9.67 7.25 11.50
CA ARG A 119 8.98 8.55 11.75
C ARG A 119 8.01 8.97 10.64
N TRP A 120 7.71 8.10 9.69
CA TRP A 120 6.82 8.45 8.58
C TRP A 120 5.36 8.46 9.04
N LYS A 121 4.59 9.43 8.53
CA LYS A 121 3.15 9.31 8.47
C LYS A 121 2.84 8.29 7.37
N ASP A 122 2.12 7.24 7.69
CA ASP A 122 1.69 6.22 6.74
C ASP A 122 0.40 5.59 7.30
N LEU A 123 -0.32 4.82 6.50
CA LEU A 123 -1.58 4.23 6.90
C LEU A 123 -1.51 2.71 6.82
N GLN A 124 -1.68 2.08 7.97
CA GLN A 124 -1.90 0.64 8.11
C GLN A 124 -3.27 0.41 8.73
N VAL A 125 -4.01 -0.60 8.27
CA VAL A 125 -5.27 -1.01 8.88
C VAL A 125 -5.21 -2.46 9.29
N ARG A 126 -5.64 -2.74 10.52
CA ARG A 126 -5.92 -4.10 10.99
C ARG A 126 -7.40 -4.38 10.86
N VAL A 127 -7.74 -5.42 10.11
CA VAL A 127 -9.09 -5.94 9.96
C VAL A 127 -9.14 -7.42 10.33
N SER A 128 -10.29 -7.89 10.80
CA SER A 128 -10.47 -9.28 11.21
C SER A 128 -11.70 -9.92 10.59
N GLY A 129 -11.71 -11.25 10.53
CA GLY A 129 -12.79 -12.06 9.98
C GLY A 129 -12.56 -12.42 8.52
N ARG A 130 -13.64 -12.39 7.71
CA ARG A 130 -13.63 -12.92 6.33
C ARG A 130 -12.57 -12.30 5.42
N VAL A 131 -12.22 -11.03 5.63
CA VAL A 131 -11.17 -10.36 4.84
C VAL A 131 -9.81 -11.02 5.03
N ALA A 132 -9.49 -11.52 6.23
CA ALA A 132 -8.24 -12.24 6.47
C ALA A 132 -8.18 -13.55 5.67
N LYS A 133 -9.30 -14.27 5.50
CA LYS A 133 -9.35 -15.47 4.65
C LYS A 133 -9.13 -15.16 3.16
N ILE A 134 -9.59 -13.99 2.69
CA ILE A 134 -9.28 -13.53 1.33
C ILE A 134 -7.79 -13.20 1.21
N ALA A 135 -7.22 -12.51 2.21
CA ALA A 135 -5.80 -12.21 2.26
C ALA A 135 -4.92 -13.48 2.32
N VAL A 136 -5.33 -14.53 3.04
CA VAL A 136 -4.61 -15.83 3.05
C VAL A 136 -4.57 -16.44 1.65
N ARG A 137 -5.69 -16.42 0.91
CA ARG A 137 -5.72 -16.93 -0.48
C ARG A 137 -4.80 -16.14 -1.39
N SER A 138 -4.79 -14.83 -1.22
CA SER A 138 -3.87 -13.95 -1.93
C SER A 138 -2.41 -14.28 -1.64
N PHE A 139 -2.05 -14.34 -0.36
CA PHE A 139 -0.72 -14.67 0.10
C PHE A 139 -0.29 -16.05 -0.41
N ALA A 140 -1.19 -17.05 -0.36
CA ALA A 140 -0.93 -18.40 -0.86
C ALA A 140 -0.63 -18.45 -2.37
N ARG A 141 -1.21 -17.54 -3.17
CA ARG A 141 -0.88 -17.41 -4.59
C ARG A 141 0.56 -16.94 -4.77
N VAL A 142 0.96 -15.85 -4.12
CA VAL A 142 2.32 -15.32 -4.19
C VAL A 142 3.32 -16.34 -3.62
N TYR A 143 2.99 -16.99 -2.51
CA TYR A 143 3.79 -18.06 -1.93
C TYR A 143 4.08 -19.18 -2.93
N ARG A 144 3.06 -19.62 -3.68
CA ARG A 144 3.20 -20.64 -4.73
C ARG A 144 4.06 -20.15 -5.90
N GLU A 145 3.87 -18.91 -6.33
CA GLU A 145 4.68 -18.28 -7.39
C GLU A 145 6.16 -18.19 -7.00
N CYS A 146 6.46 -17.98 -5.71
CA CYS A 146 7.81 -18.01 -5.17
C CYS A 146 8.34 -19.45 -4.89
N GLY A 147 7.70 -20.49 -5.42
CA GLY A 147 8.14 -21.88 -5.28
C GLY A 147 7.77 -22.53 -3.94
N GLY A 148 6.87 -21.92 -3.17
CA GLY A 148 6.31 -22.51 -1.96
C GLY A 148 5.54 -23.81 -2.23
N LYS A 149 5.67 -24.78 -1.32
CA LYS A 149 5.15 -26.16 -1.50
C LYS A 149 4.25 -26.64 -0.37
N ASN A 150 4.07 -25.87 0.69
CA ASN A 150 3.28 -26.27 1.86
C ASN A 150 1.80 -26.49 1.48
N PRO A 151 1.30 -27.75 1.55
CA PRO A 151 -0.08 -28.08 1.19
C PRO A 151 -1.12 -27.30 1.99
N ALA A 152 -0.87 -27.08 3.29
CA ALA A 152 -1.83 -26.41 4.17
C ALA A 152 -2.14 -24.98 3.70
N LEU A 153 -1.14 -24.29 3.13
CA LEU A 153 -1.29 -22.94 2.58
C LEU A 153 -1.84 -22.97 1.15
N ILE A 154 -1.37 -23.92 0.34
CA ILE A 154 -1.74 -24.07 -1.08
C ILE A 154 -3.20 -24.48 -1.24
N PHE A 155 -3.73 -25.33 -0.35
CA PHE A 155 -5.11 -25.86 -0.38
C PHE A 155 -6.13 -25.00 0.37
N ALA A 156 -5.73 -23.94 1.08
CA ALA A 156 -6.63 -22.87 1.55
C ALA A 156 -7.37 -22.15 0.38
N ASN A 157 -6.99 -22.49 -0.85
CA ASN A 157 -7.44 -21.96 -2.13
C ASN A 157 -8.78 -22.53 -2.63
N GLU A 158 -9.46 -23.43 -1.90
CA GLU A 158 -10.76 -23.96 -2.36
C GLU A 158 -11.95 -23.02 -2.08
N PRO A 159 -12.82 -22.78 -3.07
CA PRO A 159 -13.91 -21.82 -2.97
C PRO A 159 -15.13 -22.45 -2.28
N LYS A 160 -15.37 -22.10 -1.02
CA LYS A 160 -16.70 -22.17 -0.42
C LYS A 160 -16.99 -20.82 0.25
N LEU A 161 -18.17 -20.28 -0.01
CA LEU A 161 -18.67 -18.96 0.40
C LEU A 161 -18.24 -17.75 -0.44
N TRP A 162 -19.02 -17.52 -1.49
CA TRP A 162 -19.38 -16.17 -1.91
C TRP A 162 -20.11 -15.47 -0.76
N SER A 163 -19.68 -14.26 -0.39
CA SER A 163 -20.51 -13.44 0.48
C SER A 163 -20.45 -11.98 0.06
N ARG A 164 -21.64 -11.35 0.10
CA ARG A 164 -21.94 -9.93 -0.07
C ARG A 164 -21.26 -9.05 0.99
N ALA A 165 -19.95 -9.22 1.19
CA ALA A 165 -19.18 -8.36 2.08
C ALA A 165 -19.00 -7.02 1.36
N ARG A 166 -19.40 -5.93 2.01
CA ARG A 166 -19.20 -4.57 1.49
C ARG A 166 -17.75 -4.06 1.67
N THR A 167 -16.82 -5.00 1.70
CA THR A 167 -15.39 -4.78 1.88
C THR A 167 -14.67 -5.79 1.02
N TRP A 168 -13.76 -5.29 0.21
CA TRP A 168 -13.08 -6.09 -0.80
C TRP A 168 -11.58 -5.93 -0.65
N PHE A 169 -10.88 -7.05 -0.73
CA PHE A 169 -9.45 -7.08 -0.90
C PHE A 169 -9.16 -7.04 -2.41
N ILE A 170 -8.38 -6.08 -2.85
CA ILE A 170 -8.08 -5.87 -4.26
C ILE A 170 -6.60 -6.11 -4.49
N GLU A 171 -6.31 -6.87 -5.55
CA GLU A 171 -4.96 -7.21 -5.98
C GLU A 171 -4.76 -6.82 -7.44
N ASN A 172 -3.55 -6.39 -7.74
CA ASN A 172 -3.04 -6.35 -9.11
C ASN A 172 -2.00 -7.46 -9.30
N GLY A 173 -2.02 -8.19 -10.42
CA GLY A 173 -1.25 -9.43 -10.56
C GLY A 173 -0.94 -9.86 -12.00
N VAL A 174 -0.11 -10.92 -12.13
CA VAL A 174 0.51 -11.40 -13.40
C VAL A 174 -0.52 -11.79 -14.47
N GLN A 175 -1.71 -12.20 -14.05
CA GLN A 175 -2.72 -12.68 -14.98
C GLN A 175 -3.43 -11.49 -15.63
N LYS A 176 -3.27 -11.37 -16.97
CA LYS A 176 -3.87 -10.37 -17.89
C LYS A 176 -5.39 -10.13 -17.76
N LYS A 177 -6.08 -10.81 -16.86
CA LYS A 177 -7.53 -10.70 -16.60
C LYS A 177 -7.89 -9.95 -15.32
N PHE A 178 -6.94 -9.53 -14.48
CA PHE A 178 -7.26 -8.77 -13.27
C PHE A 178 -7.54 -7.29 -13.61
N ARG A 179 -8.80 -7.03 -13.93
CA ARG A 179 -9.39 -5.68 -13.95
C ARG A 179 -9.54 -5.06 -12.54
N GLY A 180 -8.84 -5.56 -11.52
CA GLY A 180 -9.14 -5.23 -10.12
C GLY A 180 -8.86 -3.78 -9.76
N LEU A 181 -7.59 -3.44 -9.58
CA LEU A 181 -7.20 -2.14 -9.02
C LEU A 181 -7.53 -0.97 -9.94
N ARG A 182 -7.16 -1.06 -11.22
CA ARG A 182 -7.42 0.01 -12.18
C ARG A 182 -8.93 0.22 -12.40
N ALA A 183 -9.70 -0.83 -12.69
CA ALA A 183 -11.12 -0.65 -12.94
C ALA A 183 -11.86 -0.18 -11.67
N HIS A 184 -11.38 -0.59 -10.49
CA HIS A 184 -11.89 -0.05 -9.22
C HIS A 184 -11.69 1.46 -9.12
N TYR A 185 -10.50 1.98 -9.43
CA TYR A 185 -10.26 3.42 -9.47
C TYR A 185 -11.11 4.11 -10.55
N GLU A 186 -11.18 3.56 -11.77
CA GLU A 186 -11.99 4.11 -12.86
C GLU A 186 -13.47 4.19 -12.47
N GLU A 187 -14.06 3.11 -11.95
CA GLU A 187 -15.46 3.02 -11.52
C GLU A 187 -15.79 4.05 -10.44
N HIS A 188 -14.95 4.17 -9.41
CA HIS A 188 -15.24 5.02 -8.26
C HIS A 188 -14.94 6.50 -8.54
N ILE A 189 -13.91 6.80 -9.35
CA ILE A 189 -13.69 8.16 -9.82
C ILE A 189 -14.88 8.58 -10.68
N ASP A 190 -15.23 7.81 -11.72
CA ASP A 190 -16.36 8.15 -12.61
C ASP A 190 -17.71 8.18 -11.88
N GLY A 191 -17.88 7.40 -10.81
CA GLY A 191 -19.08 7.36 -10.00
C GLY A 191 -19.23 8.53 -9.01
N ALA A 192 -18.17 9.29 -8.72
CA ALA A 192 -18.18 10.36 -7.73
C ALA A 192 -19.19 11.47 -8.06
N GLN A 193 -19.92 11.92 -7.03
CA GLN A 193 -20.99 12.91 -7.13
C GLN A 193 -20.64 14.26 -6.48
N HIS A 194 -19.78 14.27 -5.47
CA HIS A 194 -19.52 15.44 -4.63
C HIS A 194 -18.02 15.69 -4.44
N SER A 195 -17.27 14.68 -4.03
CA SER A 195 -15.86 14.87 -3.70
C SER A 195 -15.00 13.61 -3.87
N ILE A 196 -13.73 13.84 -4.18
CA ILE A 196 -12.67 12.83 -4.17
C ILE A 196 -11.48 13.40 -3.42
N VAL A 197 -10.98 12.68 -2.42
CA VAL A 197 -9.69 12.99 -1.78
C VAL A 197 -8.71 11.85 -2.01
N LEU A 198 -7.55 12.18 -2.55
CA LEU A 198 -6.44 11.26 -2.80
C LEU A 198 -5.26 11.64 -1.91
N VAL A 199 -4.57 10.64 -1.35
CA VAL A 199 -3.30 10.81 -0.64
C VAL A 199 -2.28 9.90 -1.31
N THR A 200 -1.12 10.45 -1.66
CA THR A 200 -0.02 9.67 -2.25
C THR A 200 1.34 10.31 -1.94
N PRO A 201 2.40 9.53 -1.64
CA PRO A 201 3.75 10.08 -1.52
C PRO A 201 4.33 10.51 -2.86
N TYR A 202 3.99 9.79 -3.93
CA TYR A 202 4.54 9.98 -5.26
C TYR A 202 3.38 10.12 -6.25
N LEU A 203 3.33 11.26 -6.92
CA LEU A 203 2.29 11.65 -7.85
C LEU A 203 2.86 11.57 -9.27
N ILE A 204 2.70 10.42 -9.91
CA ILE A 204 3.15 10.18 -11.29
C ILE A 204 1.98 9.58 -12.08
N PRO A 205 0.85 10.30 -12.15
CA PRO A 205 -0.43 9.74 -12.55
C PRO A 205 -0.38 9.13 -13.95
N HIS A 206 -1.03 7.98 -14.10
CA HIS A 206 -1.28 7.41 -15.42
C HIS A 206 -2.23 8.33 -16.22
N PRO A 207 -2.04 8.49 -17.55
CA PRO A 207 -2.92 9.32 -18.39
C PRO A 207 -4.43 9.04 -18.25
N TRP A 208 -4.84 7.77 -18.12
CA TRP A 208 -6.24 7.41 -17.85
C TRP A 208 -6.76 8.13 -16.60
N MET A 209 -6.00 8.11 -15.49
CA MET A 209 -6.43 8.72 -14.23
C MET A 209 -6.59 10.23 -14.36
N VAL A 210 -5.67 10.89 -15.07
CA VAL A 210 -5.78 12.33 -15.36
C VAL A 210 -7.07 12.63 -16.15
N ALA A 211 -7.41 11.81 -17.14
CA ALA A 211 -8.61 11.99 -17.94
C ALA A 211 -9.90 11.80 -17.12
N HIS A 212 -9.96 10.77 -16.27
CA HIS A 212 -11.09 10.52 -15.40
C HIS A 212 -11.26 11.62 -14.34
N LEU A 213 -10.18 12.04 -13.68
CA LEU A 213 -10.22 13.14 -12.71
C LEU A 213 -10.65 14.46 -13.36
N HIS A 214 -10.13 14.78 -14.54
CA HIS A 214 -10.55 15.97 -15.29
C HIS A 214 -12.05 15.92 -15.62
N ARG A 215 -12.55 14.77 -16.09
CA ARG A 215 -13.97 14.59 -16.41
C ARG A 215 -14.86 14.88 -15.21
N VAL A 216 -14.50 14.40 -14.02
CA VAL A 216 -15.35 14.58 -12.84
C VAL A 216 -15.29 16.00 -12.28
N VAL A 217 -14.13 16.67 -12.38
CA VAL A 217 -14.03 18.11 -12.09
C VAL A 217 -14.95 18.92 -13.00
N MET A 218 -15.01 18.59 -14.30
CA MET A 218 -15.94 19.23 -15.24
C MET A 218 -17.41 19.00 -14.91
N ARG A 219 -17.75 17.98 -14.12
CA ARG A 219 -19.11 17.74 -13.59
C ARG A 219 -19.38 18.49 -12.27
N GLY A 220 -18.40 19.21 -11.74
CA GLY A 220 -18.49 19.93 -10.47
C GLY A 220 -18.08 19.12 -9.24
N VAL A 221 -17.46 17.94 -9.41
CA VAL A 221 -16.91 17.16 -8.29
C VAL A 221 -15.64 17.83 -7.77
N VAL A 222 -15.55 18.05 -6.45
CA VAL A 222 -14.36 18.63 -5.82
C VAL A 222 -13.30 17.55 -5.66
N VAL A 223 -12.17 17.71 -6.34
CA VAL A 223 -11.05 16.77 -6.25
C VAL A 223 -9.89 17.40 -5.49
N THR A 224 -9.38 16.71 -4.48
CA THR A 224 -8.19 17.11 -3.71
C THR A 224 -7.14 16.01 -3.71
N ILE A 225 -5.88 16.37 -3.96
CA ILE A 225 -4.72 15.48 -3.86
C ILE A 225 -3.77 16.01 -2.78
N ILE A 226 -3.47 15.19 -1.78
CA ILE A 226 -2.48 15.48 -0.75
C ILE A 226 -1.19 14.76 -1.11
N ILE A 227 -0.10 15.51 -1.25
CA ILE A 227 1.26 15.04 -1.45
C ILE A 227 2.17 15.59 -0.34
N PRO A 228 3.26 14.91 0.04
CA PRO A 228 4.23 15.47 0.98
C PRO A 228 4.90 16.71 0.39
N LYS A 229 5.15 17.72 1.24
CA LYS A 229 5.97 18.88 0.87
C LYS A 229 7.41 18.47 0.52
N THR A 230 7.93 17.49 1.26
CA THR A 230 9.26 16.91 1.08
C THR A 230 9.16 15.40 1.22
N THR A 231 9.57 14.69 0.18
CA THR A 231 9.70 13.24 0.12
C THR A 231 11.06 12.81 0.69
N ASP A 232 11.30 11.50 0.68
CA ASP A 232 12.60 10.88 0.95
C ASP A 232 13.67 11.20 -0.10
N HIS A 233 13.26 11.72 -1.27
CA HIS A 233 14.16 12.04 -2.36
C HIS A 233 13.83 13.38 -3.02
N ALA A 234 14.72 14.36 -2.91
CA ALA A 234 14.49 15.72 -3.42
C ALA A 234 14.13 15.81 -4.92
N TYR A 235 14.54 14.83 -5.75
CA TYR A 235 14.13 14.78 -7.15
C TYR A 235 12.66 14.37 -7.32
N LEU A 236 12.10 13.54 -6.43
CA LEU A 236 10.68 13.17 -6.43
C LEU A 236 9.79 14.34 -6.02
N ASP A 237 10.29 15.26 -5.17
CA ASP A 237 9.58 16.51 -4.85
C ASP A 237 9.28 17.31 -6.12
N ARG A 238 10.26 17.41 -7.02
CA ARG A 238 10.11 18.12 -8.29
C ARG A 238 9.09 17.45 -9.19
N ILE A 239 9.08 16.12 -9.25
CA ILE A 239 8.11 15.36 -10.03
C ILE A 239 6.70 15.55 -9.47
N ASN A 240 6.54 15.45 -8.15
CA ASN A 240 5.28 15.73 -7.48
C ASN A 240 4.78 17.13 -7.82
N TYR A 241 5.64 18.14 -7.71
CA TYR A 241 5.26 19.54 -7.95
C TYR A 241 4.95 19.80 -9.42
N TYR A 242 5.68 19.15 -10.34
CA TYR A 242 5.36 19.17 -11.76
C TYR A 242 3.93 18.67 -11.99
N TYR A 243 3.57 17.48 -11.50
CA TYR A 243 2.23 16.94 -11.70
C TYR A 243 1.15 17.71 -10.92
N ALA A 244 1.43 18.19 -9.72
CA ALA A 244 0.52 19.05 -8.95
C ALA A 244 0.18 20.31 -9.75
N SER A 245 1.17 20.97 -10.36
CA SER A 245 0.94 22.14 -11.22
C SER A 245 0.09 21.84 -12.47
N ARG A 246 0.12 20.60 -12.96
CA ARG A 246 -0.72 20.15 -14.08
C ARG A 246 -2.15 19.86 -13.63
N PHE A 247 -2.32 19.31 -12.44
CA PHE A 247 -3.62 19.04 -11.82
C PHE A 247 -4.38 20.32 -11.46
N GLU A 248 -3.70 21.30 -10.88
CA GLU A 248 -4.28 22.61 -10.58
C GLU A 248 -4.84 23.31 -11.83
N LYS A 249 -4.17 23.17 -12.98
CA LYS A 249 -4.64 23.70 -14.27
C LYS A 249 -5.92 23.07 -14.79
N ILE A 250 -6.30 21.89 -14.29
CA ILE A 250 -7.54 21.19 -14.65
C ILE A 250 -8.56 21.17 -13.49
N GLY A 251 -8.38 22.05 -12.49
CA GLY A 251 -9.30 22.23 -11.36
C GLY A 251 -9.21 21.16 -10.27
N VAL A 252 -8.13 20.39 -10.23
CA VAL A 252 -7.82 19.48 -9.11
C VAL A 252 -6.97 20.23 -8.09
N HIS A 253 -7.43 20.33 -6.85
CA HIS A 253 -6.72 21.02 -5.78
C HIS A 253 -5.61 20.16 -5.20
N CYS A 254 -4.41 20.71 -5.06
CA CYS A 254 -3.26 20.03 -4.49
C CYS A 254 -2.86 20.65 -3.15
N LEU A 255 -2.62 19.80 -2.15
CA LEU A 255 -2.18 20.19 -0.81
C LEU A 255 -0.82 19.57 -0.51
N LEU A 256 0.04 20.35 0.12
CA LEU A 256 1.38 20.00 0.57
C LEU A 256 1.34 19.63 2.06
N GLY A 257 1.35 18.33 2.35
CA GLY A 257 1.37 17.79 3.70
C GLY A 257 2.68 18.04 4.43
N VAL A 258 2.61 18.15 5.75
CA VAL A 258 3.77 18.32 6.64
C VAL A 258 4.44 16.97 6.90
N GLY A 259 5.74 16.91 6.61
CA GLY A 259 6.56 15.71 6.72
C GLY A 259 6.29 14.69 5.62
N MET A 260 6.97 13.54 5.71
CA MET A 260 6.75 12.43 4.77
C MET A 260 5.44 11.73 5.12
N ASN A 261 4.43 11.87 4.24
CA ASN A 261 3.21 11.09 4.27
C ASN A 261 3.25 10.07 3.13
N HIS A 262 3.45 8.80 3.50
CA HIS A 262 3.58 7.67 2.60
C HIS A 262 2.28 6.87 2.45
N ALA A 263 1.17 7.34 3.02
CA ALA A 263 -0.13 6.71 2.85
C ALA A 263 -0.61 6.77 1.38
N LYS A 264 -1.30 5.71 0.94
CA LYS A 264 -1.96 5.67 -0.36
C LYS A 264 -3.45 5.42 -0.21
N VAL A 265 -4.23 6.48 -0.41
CA VAL A 265 -5.64 6.53 -0.02
C VAL A 265 -6.48 7.19 -1.09
N MET A 266 -7.71 6.71 -1.26
CA MET A 266 -8.78 7.38 -1.98
C MET A 266 -10.06 7.37 -1.13
N LEU A 267 -10.65 8.54 -0.90
CA LEU A 267 -11.96 8.71 -0.27
C LEU A 267 -12.90 9.37 -1.29
N VAL A 268 -14.02 8.72 -1.57
CA VAL A 268 -15.04 9.22 -2.51
C VAL A 268 -16.35 9.49 -1.77
N ASP A 269 -16.87 10.71 -1.94
CA ASP A 269 -18.16 11.19 -1.44
C ASP A 269 -18.43 10.93 0.05
N ASP A 270 -17.40 10.88 0.89
CA ASP A 270 -17.50 10.48 2.31
C ASP A 270 -18.22 9.13 2.53
N ARG A 271 -18.21 8.26 1.52
CA ARG A 271 -18.96 7.00 1.50
C ARG A 271 -18.10 5.79 1.24
N ILE A 272 -17.02 5.98 0.49
CA ILE A 272 -16.20 4.89 -0.02
C ILE A 272 -14.74 5.21 0.25
N GLY A 273 -14.07 4.32 0.99
CA GLY A 273 -12.64 4.39 1.25
C GLY A 273 -11.88 3.29 0.51
N THR A 274 -10.72 3.63 -0.02
CA THR A 274 -9.72 2.69 -0.53
C THR A 274 -8.37 3.06 0.07
N MET A 275 -7.64 2.06 0.56
CA MET A 275 -6.24 2.23 0.96
C MET A 275 -5.43 0.98 0.66
N GLY A 276 -4.12 1.10 0.51
CA GLY A 276 -3.27 -0.05 0.26
C GLY A 276 -1.84 0.36 0.02
N SER A 277 -1.13 -0.48 -0.74
CA SER A 277 0.26 -0.28 -1.08
C SER A 277 0.49 0.51 -2.38
N GLN A 278 -0.53 0.66 -3.21
CA GLN A 278 -0.43 1.23 -4.55
C GLN A 278 -0.15 2.74 -4.54
N ASN A 279 0.93 3.18 -5.17
CA ASN A 279 1.12 4.60 -5.45
C ASN A 279 0.24 5.04 -6.64
N LEU A 280 0.09 6.35 -6.81
CA LEU A 280 -0.56 6.92 -8.00
C LEU A 280 0.42 7.01 -9.17
N ASP A 281 0.99 5.87 -9.56
CA ASP A 281 1.99 5.73 -10.62
C ASP A 281 1.77 4.53 -11.55
N THR A 282 2.44 4.55 -12.71
CA THR A 282 2.31 3.50 -13.73
C THR A 282 2.80 2.14 -13.20
N LEU A 283 3.82 2.10 -12.33
CA LEU A 283 4.36 0.85 -11.79
C LEU A 283 3.30 0.12 -10.97
N SER A 284 2.59 0.83 -10.09
CA SER A 284 1.56 0.26 -9.22
C SER A 284 0.37 -0.28 -10.01
N PHE A 285 -0.04 0.42 -11.06
CA PHE A 285 -1.21 0.04 -11.86
C PHE A 285 -0.92 -1.01 -12.95
N ASP A 286 0.30 -1.10 -13.47
CA ASP A 286 0.60 -1.96 -14.62
C ASP A 286 1.58 -3.12 -14.31
N TRP A 287 2.47 -2.97 -13.32
CA TRP A 287 3.62 -3.87 -13.12
C TRP A 287 3.65 -4.58 -11.77
N ASN A 288 3.59 -3.80 -10.69
CA ASN A 288 3.77 -4.29 -9.33
C ASN A 288 2.60 -5.14 -8.89
N VAL A 289 2.90 -6.12 -8.03
CA VAL A 289 1.87 -6.80 -7.27
C VAL A 289 1.51 -5.87 -6.11
N GLU A 290 0.26 -5.44 -6.08
CA GLU A 290 -0.28 -4.50 -5.09
C GLU A 290 -1.36 -5.17 -4.25
N SER A 291 -1.58 -4.66 -3.05
CA SER A 291 -2.66 -5.10 -2.17
C SER A 291 -3.30 -3.91 -1.49
N GLY A 292 -4.62 -3.93 -1.43
CA GLY A 292 -5.38 -2.91 -0.72
C GLY A 292 -6.72 -3.40 -0.24
N ILE A 293 -7.38 -2.55 0.52
CA ILE A 293 -8.74 -2.74 1.00
C ILE A 293 -9.60 -1.58 0.52
N PHE A 294 -10.73 -1.94 -0.08
CA PHE A 294 -11.84 -1.04 -0.33
C PHE A 294 -12.97 -1.34 0.64
N PHE A 295 -13.64 -0.31 1.13
CA PHE A 295 -14.71 -0.43 2.12
C PHE A 295 -15.72 0.71 2.00
N ASP A 296 -17.00 0.39 2.23
CA ASP A 296 -18.08 1.37 2.39
C ASP A 296 -18.63 1.42 3.84
N ASN A 297 -17.95 0.73 4.76
CA ASN A 297 -18.40 0.62 6.13
C ASN A 297 -18.39 2.01 6.79
N LYS A 298 -19.57 2.51 7.16
CA LYS A 298 -19.75 3.85 7.73
C LYS A 298 -18.77 4.21 8.85
N HIS A 299 -18.45 3.27 9.75
CA HIS A 299 -17.49 3.55 10.82
C HIS A 299 -16.07 3.71 10.27
N MET A 300 -15.60 2.78 9.44
CA MET A 300 -14.26 2.90 8.86
C MET A 300 -14.11 4.11 7.95
N VAL A 301 -15.15 4.44 7.17
CA VAL A 301 -15.17 5.65 6.33
C VAL A 301 -15.13 6.90 7.19
N ALA A 302 -15.90 6.96 8.28
CA ALA A 302 -15.85 8.09 9.20
C ALA A 302 -14.48 8.24 9.88
N GLU A 303 -13.83 7.15 10.26
CA GLU A 303 -12.46 7.18 10.81
C GLU A 303 -11.44 7.62 9.76
N LEU A 304 -11.50 7.07 8.54
CA LEU A 304 -10.63 7.50 7.44
C LEU A 304 -10.81 8.99 7.14
N ARG A 305 -12.05 9.47 7.13
CA ARG A 305 -12.36 10.89 6.93
C ARG A 305 -11.76 11.78 8.01
N LYS A 306 -11.81 11.37 9.29
CA LYS A 306 -11.15 12.11 10.38
C LYS A 306 -9.64 12.20 10.17
N ILE A 307 -9.01 11.09 9.79
CA ILE A 307 -7.57 11.04 9.51
C ILE A 307 -7.21 11.99 8.36
N ILE A 308 -7.93 11.92 7.25
CA ILE A 308 -7.73 12.79 6.09
C ILE A 308 -7.96 14.26 6.46
N ALA A 309 -9.02 14.58 7.21
CA ALA A 309 -9.32 15.94 7.63
C ALA A 309 -8.19 16.54 8.48
N LEU A 310 -7.58 15.75 9.38
CA LEU A 310 -6.39 16.17 10.13
C LEU A 310 -5.22 16.48 9.19
N TRP A 311 -4.94 15.60 8.21
CA TRP A 311 -3.88 15.84 7.23
C TRP A 311 -4.15 17.07 6.35
N MET A 312 -5.40 17.31 5.97
CA MET A 312 -5.80 18.50 5.21
C MET A 312 -5.60 19.78 6.02
N ASN A 313 -5.99 19.77 7.30
CA ASN A 313 -5.86 20.92 8.19
C ASN A 313 -4.39 21.31 8.47
N GLU A 314 -3.49 20.32 8.48
CA GLU A 314 -2.05 20.55 8.63
C GLU A 314 -1.37 20.96 7.31
N ALA A 315 -1.99 20.68 6.16
CA ALA A 315 -1.38 20.88 4.86
C ALA A 315 -1.47 22.33 4.38
N LEU A 316 -0.51 22.72 3.56
CA LEU A 316 -0.50 24.03 2.90
C LEU A 316 -1.03 23.89 1.47
N PRO A 317 -1.76 24.87 0.92
CA PRO A 317 -2.12 24.88 -0.50
C PRO A 317 -0.87 24.82 -1.39
N PHE A 318 -0.93 24.04 -2.48
CA PHE A 318 0.12 24.07 -3.49
C PHE A 318 0.16 25.45 -4.16
N PRO A 319 1.34 26.09 -4.30
CA PRO A 319 1.45 27.44 -4.84
C PRO A 319 1.39 27.44 -6.37
N ALA A 320 0.24 27.06 -6.94
CA ALA A 320 0.04 26.83 -8.37
C ALA A 320 0.34 28.07 -9.24
N GLN A 321 0.06 29.26 -8.71
CA GLN A 321 0.23 30.53 -9.43
C GLN A 321 1.70 30.94 -9.59
N THR A 322 2.57 30.51 -8.68
CA THR A 322 3.99 30.91 -8.66
C THR A 322 4.94 29.79 -9.05
N TYR A 323 4.48 28.53 -9.06
CA TYR A 323 5.29 27.41 -9.47
C TYR A 323 5.45 27.34 -10.99
N ILE A 324 6.69 27.53 -11.46
CA ILE A 324 7.07 27.39 -12.86
C ILE A 324 7.95 26.12 -12.99
N PRO A 325 7.47 25.07 -13.68
CA PRO A 325 8.28 23.88 -13.94
C PRO A 325 9.52 24.23 -14.76
N ARG A 326 10.66 23.62 -14.43
CA ARG A 326 11.90 23.76 -15.20
C ARG A 326 11.92 22.74 -16.33
N TRP A 327 12.69 23.01 -17.39
CA TRP A 327 12.77 22.12 -18.56
C TRP A 327 13.21 20.69 -18.19
N TYR A 328 14.11 20.56 -17.21
CA TYR A 328 14.55 19.25 -16.75
C TYR A 328 13.50 18.53 -15.90
N ASP A 329 12.58 19.23 -15.23
CA ASP A 329 11.47 18.57 -14.50
C ASP A 329 10.57 17.83 -15.49
N ILE A 330 10.34 18.44 -16.66
CA ILE A 330 9.60 17.83 -17.78
C ILE A 330 10.36 16.64 -18.33
N LEU A 331 11.67 16.78 -18.58
CA LEU A 331 12.51 15.71 -19.08
C LEU A 331 12.56 14.53 -18.10
N PHE A 332 12.74 14.77 -16.81
CA PHE A 332 12.74 13.73 -15.78
C PHE A 332 11.38 13.05 -15.66
N ALA A 333 10.27 13.80 -15.67
CA ALA A 333 8.94 13.23 -15.65
C ALA A 333 8.67 12.34 -16.88
N PHE A 334 9.19 12.73 -18.04
CA PHE A 334 9.13 11.94 -19.28
C PHE A 334 9.99 10.68 -19.18
N LEU A 335 11.25 10.79 -18.76
CA LEU A 335 12.16 9.65 -18.60
C LEU A 335 11.63 8.65 -17.59
N LEU A 336 11.16 9.10 -16.41
CA LEU A 336 10.52 8.24 -15.43
C LEU A 336 9.33 7.49 -16.03
N ARG A 337 8.46 8.17 -16.78
CA ARG A 337 7.35 7.50 -17.48
C ARG A 337 7.80 6.45 -18.49
N LEU A 338 8.92 6.67 -19.20
CA LEU A 338 9.48 5.68 -20.11
C LEU A 338 9.99 4.46 -19.33
N PHE A 339 10.76 4.68 -18.27
CA PHE A 339 11.25 3.60 -17.39
C PHE A 339 10.10 2.78 -16.77
N GLN A 340 8.99 3.43 -16.39
CA GLN A 340 7.83 2.73 -15.84
C GLN A 340 7.02 1.93 -16.89
N ARG A 341 7.25 2.16 -18.19
CA ARG A 341 6.57 1.47 -19.30
C ARG A 341 7.40 0.36 -19.94
N THR A 342 8.71 0.38 -19.76
CA THR A 342 9.63 -0.63 -20.27
C THR A 342 9.71 -1.84 -19.31
N PRO A 343 9.60 -3.07 -19.84
CA PRO A 343 9.59 -4.31 -19.06
C PRO A 343 10.91 -4.69 -18.41
#